data_AF-A0A7Y3EUT0-F1
#
_entry.id   AF-A0A7Y3EUT0-F1
#
_cell.length_a   1.000
_cell.length_b   1.000
_cell.length_c   1.000
_cell.angle_alpha   90.00
_cell.angle_beta   90.00
_cell.angle_gamma   90.00
#
_symmetry.space_group_name_H-M   'P 1'
#
loop_
_entity.id
_entity.type
_entity.pdbx_description
1 polymer ?
#
loop_
_entity_poly.entity_id
_entity_poly.type
_entity_poly.pdbx_seq_one_letter_code
_entity_poly.pdbx_strand_id
1 'polypeptide(L)'
;MDDLFSVISGMGNQRMEDIGIPAFILVISASLLSAFAISSLYTYFFSARATGSQVHRAFPLLSISITVIFITIQFSLPLSLGLLGALSIVRFRTPIKEPEEIGFIMLVIASSLSCATFNITFTVILLIFSVVALLIMESLIPLTKGRVHGGMLVIRGPKQEDLSKIIEVLQDEIERSFKKGSLHSIACEEELCMTYVFHKTNKSDIHDITSKLIDQYPDFQFNLMVNKSAAL
;
A
#
# COMPACT_ATOMS: atom_id res chain seq x y z
N MET A 1 40.74 -9.46 8.65
CA MET A 1 39.91 -8.55 9.46
C MET A 1 39.84 -7.18 8.79
N ASP A 2 40.92 -6.73 8.17
CA ASP A 2 40.99 -5.45 7.46
C ASP A 2 40.02 -5.35 6.27
N ASP A 3 39.83 -6.43 5.50
CA ASP A 3 38.87 -6.46 4.38
C ASP A 3 37.40 -6.37 4.84
N LEU A 4 37.10 -6.84 6.04
CA LEU A 4 35.74 -6.72 6.59
C LEU A 4 35.47 -5.28 7.06
N PHE A 5 36.50 -4.65 7.63
CA PHE A 5 36.44 -3.27 8.11
C PHE A 5 36.41 -2.26 6.94
N SER A 6 37.06 -2.55 5.81
CA SER A 6 36.97 -1.74 4.59
C SER A 6 35.57 -1.77 3.96
N VAL A 7 34.92 -2.93 3.93
CA VAL A 7 33.53 -3.08 3.45
C VAL A 7 32.55 -2.30 4.34
N ILE A 8 32.76 -2.31 5.66
CA ILE A 8 31.91 -1.60 6.62
C ILE A 8 32.16 -0.09 6.59
N SER A 9 33.40 0.37 6.40
CA SER A 9 33.74 1.80 6.35
C SER A 9 33.36 2.47 5.03
N GLY A 10 33.00 1.71 3.99
CA GLY A 10 32.44 2.23 2.73
C GLY A 10 33.41 3.08 1.89
N MET A 11 34.70 3.06 2.21
CA MET A 11 35.74 3.87 1.57
C MET A 11 36.45 3.20 0.38
N GLY A 12 36.07 1.98 0.00
CA GLY A 12 36.69 1.27 -1.11
C GLY A 12 35.66 0.67 -2.06
N ASN A 13 35.73 1.02 -3.35
CA ASN A 13 35.08 0.26 -4.43
C ASN A 13 35.89 -1.03 -4.66
N GLN A 14 35.78 -1.97 -3.71
CA GLN A 14 36.54 -3.22 -3.74
C GLN A 14 35.98 -4.16 -4.79
N ARG A 15 36.87 -4.88 -5.49
CA ARG A 15 36.49 -5.79 -6.57
C ARG A 15 36.22 -7.16 -5.96
N MET A 16 35.24 -7.89 -6.48
CA MET A 16 34.92 -9.26 -6.06
C MET A 16 36.14 -10.19 -6.01
N GLU A 17 37.13 -9.98 -6.90
CA GLU A 17 38.39 -10.75 -6.92
C GLU A 17 39.22 -10.59 -5.63
N ASP A 18 39.05 -9.47 -4.92
CA ASP A 18 39.75 -9.16 -3.67
C ASP A 18 38.99 -9.65 -2.43
N ILE A 19 37.73 -10.07 -2.59
CA ILE A 19 36.77 -10.21 -1.50
C ILE A 19 36.37 -11.68 -1.33
N GLY A 20 36.91 -12.33 -0.29
CA GLY A 20 36.62 -13.74 -0.01
C GLY A 20 35.15 -14.04 0.29
N ILE A 21 34.80 -15.35 0.29
CA ILE A 21 33.46 -15.88 0.62
C ILE A 21 32.82 -15.24 1.88
N PRO A 22 33.54 -14.94 2.97
CA PRO A 22 32.93 -14.33 4.17
C PRO A 22 32.27 -12.98 3.90
N ALA A 23 32.88 -12.14 3.07
CA ALA A 23 32.33 -10.82 2.75
C ALA A 23 31.16 -10.91 1.76
N PHE A 24 31.14 -11.92 0.89
CA PHE A 24 29.96 -12.25 0.09
C PHE A 24 28.74 -12.60 0.97
N ILE A 25 28.94 -13.46 1.97
CA ILE A 25 27.87 -13.82 2.94
C ILE A 25 27.42 -12.58 3.72
N LEU A 26 28.36 -11.72 4.13
CA LEU A 26 28.05 -10.47 4.83
C LEU A 26 27.16 -9.56 3.98
N VAL A 27 27.51 -9.34 2.72
CA VAL A 27 26.76 -8.48 1.80
C VAL A 27 25.35 -9.02 1.54
N ILE A 28 25.20 -10.32 1.31
CA ILE A 28 23.87 -10.94 1.15
C ILE A 28 23.05 -10.79 2.43
N SER A 29 23.67 -11.00 3.59
CA SER A 29 23.00 -10.87 4.89
C SER A 29 22.57 -9.43 5.14
N ALA A 30 23.40 -8.45 4.80
CA ALA A 30 23.08 -7.03 4.91
C ALA A 30 21.95 -6.63 3.95
N SER A 31 21.99 -7.12 2.71
CA SER A 31 20.93 -6.91 1.72
C SER A 31 19.60 -7.50 2.21
N LEU A 32 19.60 -8.74 2.71
CA LEU A 32 18.44 -9.38 3.28
C LEU A 32 17.87 -8.61 4.48
N LEU A 33 18.73 -8.15 5.39
CA LEU A 33 18.32 -7.34 6.54
C LEU A 33 17.69 -6.01 6.10
N SER A 34 18.26 -5.37 5.06
CA SER A 34 17.69 -4.15 4.48
C SER A 34 16.30 -4.41 3.87
N ALA A 35 16.09 -5.53 3.20
CA ALA A 35 14.80 -5.91 2.64
C ALA A 35 13.74 -6.15 3.72
N PHE A 36 14.11 -6.77 4.85
CA PHE A 36 13.22 -6.90 6.01
C PHE A 36 12.87 -5.55 6.62
N ALA A 37 13.84 -4.64 6.75
CA ALA A 37 13.57 -3.28 7.22
C ALA A 37 12.60 -2.54 6.29
N ILE A 38 12.80 -2.64 4.98
CA ILE A 38 11.92 -2.04 3.97
C ILE A 38 10.53 -2.71 3.97
N SER A 39 10.44 -4.02 4.17
CA SER A 39 9.17 -4.74 4.33
C SER A 39 8.40 -4.23 5.56
N SER A 40 9.09 -4.04 6.69
CA SER A 40 8.49 -3.48 7.89
C SER A 40 7.98 -2.05 7.66
N LEU A 41 8.77 -1.24 6.95
CA LEU A 41 8.44 0.13 6.58
C LEU A 41 7.18 0.19 5.69
N TYR A 42 7.10 -0.71 4.69
CA TYR A 42 5.90 -0.85 3.87
C TYR A 42 4.67 -1.21 4.72
N THR A 43 4.81 -2.16 5.65
CA THR A 43 3.66 -2.57 6.47
C THR A 43 3.18 -1.46 7.41
N TYR A 44 4.11 -0.71 7.99
CA TYR A 44 3.78 0.39 8.91
C TYR A 44 3.11 1.56 8.18
N PHE A 45 3.67 2.00 7.05
CA PHE A 45 3.17 3.19 6.36
C PHE A 45 2.02 2.91 5.38
N PHE A 46 1.91 1.70 4.80
CA PHE A 46 1.02 1.46 3.65
C PHE A 46 0.08 0.27 3.77
N SER A 47 0.30 -0.72 4.65
CA SER A 47 -0.57 -1.91 4.71
C SER A 47 -2.03 -1.60 5.06
N ALA A 48 -2.32 -0.49 5.76
CA ALA A 48 -3.69 -0.08 6.06
C ALA A 48 -4.42 0.55 4.85
N ARG A 49 -3.68 1.00 3.84
CA ARG A 49 -4.17 1.70 2.64
C ARG A 49 -4.20 0.82 1.38
N ALA A 50 -3.45 -0.28 1.36
CA ALA A 50 -3.35 -1.17 0.21
C ALA A 50 -4.66 -1.96 -0.02
N THR A 51 -5.06 -2.12 -1.28
CA THR A 51 -6.31 -2.79 -1.70
C THR A 51 -6.19 -4.33 -1.69
N GLY A 52 -5.39 -4.88 -0.77
CA GLY A 52 -5.14 -6.32 -0.62
C GLY A 52 -3.87 -6.85 -1.31
N SER A 53 -3.00 -5.99 -1.81
CA SER A 53 -1.69 -6.39 -2.35
C SER A 53 -0.66 -6.55 -1.22
N GLN A 54 0.00 -7.72 -1.18
CA GLN A 54 0.99 -8.08 -0.15
C GLN A 54 2.41 -8.15 -0.74
N VAL A 55 2.79 -7.14 -1.51
CA VAL A 55 4.05 -7.12 -2.28
C VAL A 55 5.31 -7.26 -1.42
N HIS A 56 5.27 -6.75 -0.18
CA HIS A 56 6.41 -6.80 0.75
C HIS A 56 6.91 -8.22 1.05
N ARG A 57 6.05 -9.24 0.93
CA ARG A 57 6.45 -10.64 1.09
C ARG A 57 7.49 -11.09 0.07
N ALA A 58 7.52 -10.46 -1.10
CA ALA A 58 8.50 -10.75 -2.14
C ALA A 58 9.85 -10.05 -1.91
N PHE A 59 9.92 -9.02 -1.06
CA PHE A 59 11.13 -8.19 -0.92
C PHE A 59 12.37 -8.97 -0.49
N PRO A 60 12.33 -9.90 0.49
CA PRO A 60 13.51 -10.67 0.88
C PRO A 60 14.09 -11.51 -0.27
N LEU A 61 13.23 -12.19 -1.03
CA LEU A 61 13.63 -13.01 -2.15
C LEU A 61 14.13 -12.17 -3.33
N LEU A 62 13.45 -11.05 -3.59
CA LEU A 62 13.82 -10.08 -4.62
C LEU A 62 15.22 -9.51 -4.34
N SER A 63 15.46 -9.12 -3.09
CA SER A 63 16.72 -8.52 -2.64
C SER A 63 17.92 -9.45 -2.81
N ILE A 64 17.82 -10.69 -2.30
CA ILE A 64 18.90 -11.69 -2.46
C ILE A 64 19.17 -11.92 -3.95
N SER A 65 18.11 -12.10 -4.75
CA SER A 65 18.22 -12.38 -6.18
C SER A 65 18.93 -11.24 -6.92
N ILE A 66 18.52 -9.99 -6.67
CA ILE A 66 19.13 -8.79 -7.27
C ILE A 66 20.60 -8.68 -6.85
N THR A 67 20.91 -8.80 -5.56
CA THR A 67 22.29 -8.69 -5.08
C THR A 67 23.20 -9.72 -5.72
N VAL A 68 22.80 -10.99 -5.79
CA VAL A 68 23.61 -12.05 -6.41
C VAL A 68 23.78 -11.84 -7.90
N ILE A 69 22.70 -11.48 -8.61
CA ILE A 69 22.76 -11.17 -10.04
C ILE A 69 23.75 -10.02 -10.28
N PHE A 70 23.66 -8.93 -9.52
CA PHE A 70 24.52 -7.76 -9.71
C PHE A 70 25.99 -8.01 -9.37
N ILE A 71 26.26 -8.81 -8.33
CA ILE A 71 27.63 -9.26 -8.01
C ILE A 71 28.20 -10.10 -9.17
N THR A 72 27.38 -10.95 -9.79
CA THR A 72 27.81 -11.83 -10.89
C THR A 72 28.07 -11.07 -12.20
N ILE A 73 27.24 -10.08 -12.54
CA ILE A 73 27.35 -9.34 -13.82
C ILE A 73 28.34 -8.17 -13.79
N GLN A 74 28.81 -7.74 -12.61
CA GLN A 74 29.64 -6.52 -12.45
C GLN A 74 30.88 -6.49 -13.36
N PHE A 75 31.34 -7.65 -13.85
CA PHE A 75 32.56 -7.80 -14.63
C PHE A 75 32.37 -7.85 -16.15
N SER A 76 31.13 -7.85 -16.67
CA SER A 76 30.92 -7.92 -18.13
C SER A 76 29.80 -7.01 -18.63
N LEU A 77 30.21 -5.91 -19.27
CA LEU A 77 29.33 -5.00 -20.00
C LEU A 77 28.36 -5.72 -20.96
N PRO A 78 28.78 -6.75 -21.74
CA PRO A 78 27.87 -7.49 -22.62
C PRO A 78 26.82 -8.33 -21.86
N LEU A 79 27.18 -8.91 -20.71
CA LEU A 79 26.28 -9.74 -19.91
C LEU A 79 25.21 -8.89 -19.23
N SER A 80 25.58 -7.72 -18.72
CA SER A 80 24.65 -6.74 -18.15
C SER A 80 23.61 -6.27 -19.18
N LEU A 81 24.05 -5.97 -20.41
CA LEU A 81 23.16 -5.61 -21.52
C LEU A 81 22.21 -6.76 -21.91
N GLY A 82 22.72 -8.00 -21.94
CA GLY A 82 21.92 -9.19 -22.26
C GLY A 82 20.87 -9.50 -21.20
N LEU A 83 21.19 -9.32 -19.91
CA LEU A 83 20.26 -9.51 -18.81
C LEU A 83 19.10 -8.50 -18.85
N LEU A 84 19.39 -7.21 -19.09
CA LEU A 84 18.36 -6.17 -19.25
C LEU A 84 17.44 -6.46 -20.46
N GLY A 85 18.02 -6.95 -21.56
CA GLY A 85 17.26 -7.41 -22.73
C GLY A 85 16.36 -8.61 -22.42
N ALA A 86 16.86 -9.61 -21.71
CA ALA A 86 16.07 -10.78 -21.31
C ALA A 86 14.95 -10.43 -20.31
N LEU A 87 15.22 -9.52 -19.36
CA LEU A 87 14.21 -9.06 -18.40
C LEU A 87 13.08 -8.29 -19.10
N SER A 88 13.39 -7.54 -20.18
CA SER A 88 12.37 -6.86 -20.99
C SER A 88 11.40 -7.80 -21.72
N ILE A 89 11.81 -9.06 -21.93
CA ILE A 89 10.96 -10.12 -22.52
C ILE A 89 10.01 -10.71 -21.46
N VAL A 90 10.40 -10.68 -20.19
CA VAL A 90 9.54 -11.09 -19.07
C VAL A 90 8.51 -9.99 -18.83
N ARG A 91 7.45 -9.99 -19.64
CA ARG A 91 6.32 -9.09 -19.47
C ARG A 91 5.60 -9.46 -18.18
N PHE A 92 5.81 -8.68 -17.13
CA PHE A 92 4.91 -8.69 -15.99
C PHE A 92 3.52 -8.25 -16.48
N ARG A 93 2.60 -9.21 -16.60
CA ARG A 93 1.23 -8.99 -17.09
C ARG A 93 0.27 -8.54 -15.99
N THR A 94 0.76 -8.35 -14.77
CA THR A 94 -0.01 -7.85 -13.64
C THR A 94 0.18 -6.34 -13.54
N PRO A 95 -0.86 -5.53 -13.78
CA PRO A 95 -0.77 -4.10 -13.52
C PRO A 95 -0.51 -3.89 -12.03
N ILE A 96 0.58 -3.18 -11.69
CA ILE A 96 0.80 -2.69 -10.34
C ILE A 96 -0.22 -1.58 -10.12
N LYS A 97 -1.16 -1.83 -9.20
CA LYS A 97 -2.36 -0.99 -9.04
C LYS A 97 -2.05 0.27 -8.23
N GLU A 98 -1.12 0.18 -7.30
CA GLU A 98 -0.74 1.27 -6.40
C GLU A 98 0.68 1.79 -6.72
N PRO A 99 0.85 3.07 -7.11
CA PRO A 99 2.16 3.63 -7.48
C PRO A 99 3.18 3.59 -6.33
N GLU A 100 2.72 3.54 -5.09
CA GLU A 100 3.56 3.43 -3.89
C GLU A 100 4.31 2.10 -3.84
N GLU A 101 3.72 1.01 -4.32
CA GLU A 101 4.38 -0.30 -4.37
C GLU A 101 5.62 -0.29 -5.25
N ILE A 102 5.55 0.43 -6.37
CA ILE A 102 6.69 0.64 -7.26
C ILE A 102 7.81 1.36 -6.52
N GLY A 103 7.48 2.38 -5.72
CA GLY A 103 8.44 3.11 -4.90
C GLY A 103 9.22 2.20 -3.94
N PHE A 104 8.52 1.30 -3.23
CA PHE A 104 9.18 0.35 -2.31
C PHE A 104 9.98 -0.72 -3.06
N ILE A 105 9.49 -1.23 -4.19
CA ILE A 105 10.27 -2.16 -5.02
C ILE A 105 11.57 -1.49 -5.48
N MET A 106 11.50 -0.24 -5.94
CA MET A 106 12.69 0.53 -6.35
C MET A 106 13.65 0.74 -5.17
N LEU A 107 13.13 0.97 -3.97
CA LEU A 107 13.95 1.07 -2.76
C LEU A 107 14.67 -0.25 -2.43
N VAL A 108 14.00 -1.40 -2.58
CA VAL A 108 14.62 -2.73 -2.42
C VAL A 108 15.71 -2.95 -3.47
N ILE A 109 15.45 -2.58 -4.73
CA ILE A 109 16.45 -2.68 -5.81
C ILE A 109 17.67 -1.81 -5.49
N ALA A 110 17.47 -0.55 -5.10
CA ALA A 110 18.54 0.39 -4.82
C ALA A 110 19.40 -0.02 -3.61
N SER A 111 18.79 -0.50 -2.53
CA SER A 111 19.50 -1.06 -1.36
C SER A 111 20.29 -2.31 -1.75
N SER A 112 19.67 -3.24 -2.48
CA SER A 112 20.32 -4.49 -2.93
C SER A 112 21.51 -4.25 -3.86
N LEU A 113 21.43 -3.22 -4.70
CA LEU A 113 22.51 -2.78 -5.58
C LEU A 113 23.66 -2.12 -4.82
N SER A 114 23.33 -1.28 -3.82
CA SER A 114 24.33 -0.66 -2.95
C SER A 114 25.08 -1.69 -2.11
N CYS A 115 24.39 -2.73 -1.65
CA CYS A 115 25.03 -3.90 -1.04
C CYS A 115 25.93 -4.64 -2.05
N ALA A 116 25.46 -4.86 -3.29
CA ALA A 116 26.22 -5.58 -4.32
C ALA A 116 27.55 -4.91 -4.72
N THR A 117 27.68 -3.59 -4.55
CA THR A 117 28.94 -2.85 -4.75
C THR A 117 29.84 -2.85 -3.51
N PHE A 118 29.56 -3.71 -2.53
CA PHE A 118 30.27 -3.81 -1.24
C PHE A 118 30.26 -2.52 -0.42
N ASN A 119 29.32 -1.61 -0.69
CA ASN A 119 29.23 -0.33 0.02
C ASN A 119 28.01 -0.26 0.94
N ILE A 120 28.19 -0.80 2.15
CA ILE A 120 27.13 -0.86 3.16
C ILE A 120 26.76 0.54 3.67
N THR A 121 27.72 1.47 3.74
CA THR A 121 27.48 2.85 4.17
C THR A 121 26.42 3.55 3.32
N PHE A 122 26.48 3.40 1.99
CA PHE A 122 25.46 3.96 1.10
C PHE A 122 24.08 3.37 1.34
N THR A 123 24.01 2.06 1.63
CA THR A 123 22.75 1.39 1.96
C THR A 123 22.11 1.98 3.22
N VAL A 124 22.92 2.21 4.27
CA VAL A 124 22.47 2.81 5.52
C VAL A 124 21.97 4.25 5.30
N ILE A 125 22.73 5.07 4.56
CA ILE A 125 22.33 6.45 4.23
C ILE A 125 20.99 6.44 3.48
N LEU A 126 20.86 5.60 2.46
CA LEU A 126 19.65 5.46 1.67
C LEU A 126 18.43 5.07 2.53
N LEU A 127 18.60 4.12 3.47
CA LEU A 127 17.53 3.75 4.40
C LEU A 127 17.14 4.90 5.33
N ILE A 128 18.11 5.62 5.90
CA ILE A 128 17.84 6.78 6.78
C ILE A 128 17.04 7.85 6.02
N PHE A 129 17.50 8.24 4.82
CA PHE A 129 16.79 9.23 4.01
C PHE A 129 15.40 8.76 3.60
N SER A 130 15.22 7.46 3.33
CA SER A 130 13.91 6.90 2.99
C SER A 130 12.94 6.95 4.17
N VAL A 131 13.41 6.63 5.38
CA VAL A 131 12.61 6.76 6.61
C VAL A 131 12.22 8.21 6.85
N VAL A 132 13.17 9.15 6.75
CA VAL A 132 12.91 10.58 6.91
C VAL A 132 11.89 11.07 5.87
N ALA A 133 12.05 10.69 4.60
CA ALA A 133 11.11 11.06 3.54
C ALA A 133 9.69 10.55 3.83
N LEU A 134 9.54 9.31 4.30
CA LEU A 134 8.24 8.75 4.66
C LEU A 134 7.61 9.42 5.89
N LEU A 135 8.41 9.74 6.91
CA LEU A 135 7.93 10.49 8.09
C LEU A 135 7.48 11.90 7.71
N ILE A 136 8.23 12.58 6.84
CA ILE A 136 7.84 13.88 6.28
C ILE A 136 6.55 13.75 5.48
N MET A 137 6.41 12.70 4.66
CA MET A 137 5.21 12.43 3.88
C MET A 137 3.99 12.20 4.79
N GLU A 138 4.16 11.46 5.89
CA GLU A 138 3.10 11.25 6.88
C GLU A 138 2.73 12.53 7.64
N SER A 139 3.72 13.36 8.01
CA SER A 139 3.51 14.56 8.81
C SER A 139 3.06 15.79 8.00
N LEU A 140 3.53 15.95 6.76
CA LEU A 140 3.23 17.12 5.91
C LEU A 140 2.01 16.93 5.01
N ILE A 141 1.51 15.69 4.85
CA ILE A 141 0.37 15.39 3.98
C ILE A 141 -0.86 14.94 4.79
N PRO A 142 -1.47 15.80 5.63
CA PRO A 142 -2.88 15.63 5.98
C PRO A 142 -3.82 16.00 4.81
N LEU A 143 -3.31 16.54 3.71
CA LEU A 143 -4.08 17.18 2.63
C LEU A 143 -4.68 16.23 1.59
N THR A 144 -4.27 14.95 1.58
CA THR A 144 -4.87 13.92 0.72
C THR A 144 -5.23 12.68 1.53
N LYS A 145 -5.93 12.87 2.66
CA LYS A 145 -6.91 11.85 3.08
C LYS A 145 -7.96 11.78 1.97
N GLY A 146 -7.64 11.04 0.91
CA GLY A 146 -8.62 10.52 -0.01
C GLY A 146 -9.70 9.92 0.85
N ARG A 147 -10.89 10.51 0.73
CA ARG A 147 -12.12 10.19 1.44
C ARG A 147 -12.27 8.66 1.54
N VAL A 148 -11.76 8.05 2.61
CA VAL A 148 -11.94 6.62 2.84
C VAL A 148 -13.43 6.46 3.07
N HIS A 149 -14.12 5.90 2.08
CA HIS A 149 -15.55 5.63 2.17
C HIS A 149 -15.76 4.70 3.35
N GLY A 150 -16.47 5.22 4.36
CA GLY A 150 -16.71 4.55 5.63
C GLY A 150 -17.57 3.30 5.47
N GLY A 151 -18.46 3.36 4.49
CA GLY A 151 -19.35 2.29 4.09
C GLY A 151 -20.39 2.84 3.13
N MET A 152 -21.27 1.96 2.70
CA MET A 152 -22.38 2.23 1.83
C MET A 152 -23.65 1.71 2.51
N LEU A 153 -24.68 2.55 2.60
CA LEU A 153 -26.03 2.19 3.00
C LEU A 153 -26.86 2.11 1.73
N VAL A 154 -27.38 0.93 1.43
CA VAL A 154 -28.29 0.69 0.31
C VAL A 154 -29.70 0.55 0.88
N ILE A 155 -30.58 1.46 0.51
CA ILE A 155 -31.98 1.49 0.93
C ILE A 155 -32.81 1.00 -0.25
N ARG A 156 -33.63 -0.02 -0.03
CA ARG A 156 -34.58 -0.54 -1.03
C ARG A 156 -36.00 -0.41 -0.51
N GLY A 157 -36.95 0.04 -1.33
CA GLY A 157 -38.36 0.08 -0.92
C GLY A 157 -39.36 0.16 -2.08
N PRO A 158 -40.65 -0.09 -1.80
CA PRO A 158 -41.71 -0.12 -2.79
C PRO A 158 -42.03 1.28 -3.33
N LYS A 159 -42.45 1.34 -4.60
CA LYS A 159 -42.82 2.59 -5.29
C LYS A 159 -44.21 3.07 -4.84
N GLN A 160 -44.25 4.00 -3.87
CA GLN A 160 -45.50 4.67 -3.42
C GLN A 160 -45.65 6.06 -4.06
N GLU A 161 -46.88 6.58 -4.13
CA GLU A 161 -47.22 7.86 -4.81
C GLU A 161 -46.51 9.10 -4.22
N ASP A 162 -46.12 9.06 -2.94
CA ASP A 162 -45.40 10.14 -2.23
C ASP A 162 -43.88 9.92 -2.20
N LEU A 163 -43.32 9.20 -3.18
CA LEU A 163 -41.92 8.79 -3.20
C LEU A 163 -40.97 9.96 -2.97
N SER A 164 -41.15 11.07 -3.69
CA SER A 164 -40.28 12.25 -3.66
C SER A 164 -40.18 12.88 -2.27
N LYS A 165 -41.27 12.94 -1.50
CA LYS A 165 -41.25 13.45 -0.12
C LYS A 165 -40.54 12.49 0.83
N ILE A 166 -40.72 11.19 0.63
CA ILE A 166 -40.03 10.16 1.41
C ILE A 166 -38.53 10.20 1.13
N ILE A 167 -38.10 10.46 -0.12
CA ILE A 167 -36.69 10.68 -0.47
C ILE A 167 -36.11 11.87 0.28
N GLU A 168 -36.80 13.02 0.27
CA GLU A 168 -36.32 14.23 0.95
C GLU A 168 -36.21 14.02 2.47
N VAL A 169 -37.22 13.41 3.10
CA VAL A 169 -37.20 13.14 4.54
C VAL A 169 -36.09 12.14 4.91
N LEU A 170 -35.93 11.06 4.14
CA LEU A 170 -34.86 10.09 4.35
C LEU A 170 -33.49 10.73 4.14
N GLN A 171 -33.32 11.58 3.12
CA GLN A 171 -32.08 12.30 2.89
C GLN A 171 -31.74 13.19 4.09
N ASP A 172 -32.69 13.96 4.59
CA ASP A 172 -32.50 14.86 5.74
C ASP A 172 -32.14 14.08 7.02
N GLU A 173 -32.81 12.95 7.27
CA GLU A 173 -32.59 12.07 8.42
C GLU A 173 -31.21 11.39 8.35
N ILE A 174 -30.79 10.96 7.16
CA ILE A 174 -29.48 10.35 6.88
C ILE A 174 -28.37 11.39 6.96
N GLU A 175 -28.57 12.61 6.46
CA GLU A 175 -27.60 13.70 6.57
C GLU A 175 -27.42 14.17 8.03
N ARG A 176 -28.49 14.15 8.83
CA ARG A 176 -28.41 14.42 10.29
C ARG A 176 -27.71 13.31 11.05
N SER A 177 -27.96 12.06 10.68
CA SER A 177 -27.41 10.89 11.38
C SER A 177 -25.96 10.58 10.97
N PHE A 178 -25.62 10.79 9.70
CA PHE A 178 -24.27 10.61 9.16
C PHE A 178 -23.61 11.95 8.89
N LYS A 179 -22.74 12.39 9.81
CA LYS A 179 -22.04 13.70 9.81
C LYS A 179 -21.21 14.07 8.57
N LYS A 180 -21.24 13.31 7.47
CA LYS A 180 -20.60 13.55 6.16
C LYS A 180 -20.96 12.41 5.18
N GLY A 181 -22.24 12.25 4.85
CA GLY A 181 -22.71 11.35 3.79
C GLY A 181 -22.79 12.07 2.44
N SER A 182 -22.53 11.36 1.34
CA SER A 182 -22.88 11.82 -0.01
C SER A 182 -23.79 10.79 -0.67
N LEU A 183 -24.94 11.26 -1.16
CA LEU A 183 -25.82 10.47 -2.02
C LEU A 183 -25.06 10.15 -3.31
N HIS A 184 -24.86 8.86 -3.61
CA HIS A 184 -24.10 8.43 -4.79
C HIS A 184 -24.99 8.09 -5.98
N SER A 185 -26.17 7.52 -5.73
CA SER A 185 -27.13 7.20 -6.78
C SER A 185 -28.53 6.99 -6.20
N ILE A 186 -29.53 7.47 -6.95
CA ILE A 186 -30.94 7.12 -6.79
C ILE A 186 -31.35 6.45 -8.09
N ALA A 187 -31.70 5.16 -8.04
CA ALA A 187 -32.27 4.43 -9.15
C ALA A 187 -33.72 4.07 -8.80
N CYS A 188 -34.64 4.33 -9.73
CA CYS A 188 -36.05 4.05 -9.51
C CYS A 188 -36.66 3.49 -10.81
N GLU A 189 -36.57 2.17 -10.99
CA GLU A 189 -37.19 1.46 -12.09
C GLU A 189 -38.50 0.80 -11.58
N GLU A 190 -38.39 -0.33 -10.87
CA GLU A 190 -39.53 -1.06 -10.26
C GLU A 190 -39.61 -0.89 -8.73
N GLU A 191 -38.45 -0.78 -8.06
CA GLU A 191 -38.30 -0.47 -6.64
C GLU A 191 -37.37 0.74 -6.48
N LEU A 192 -37.55 1.51 -5.42
CA LEU A 192 -36.65 2.60 -5.07
C LEU A 192 -35.35 2.02 -4.52
N CYS A 193 -34.22 2.29 -5.17
CA CYS A 193 -32.90 1.93 -4.69
C CYS A 193 -32.08 3.20 -4.47
N MET A 194 -31.83 3.56 -3.22
CA MET A 194 -30.94 4.66 -2.87
C MET A 194 -29.63 4.13 -2.30
N THR A 195 -28.53 4.65 -2.83
CA THR A 195 -27.19 4.31 -2.35
C THR A 195 -26.56 5.54 -1.71
N TYR A 196 -26.44 5.51 -0.39
CA TYR A 196 -25.75 6.51 0.42
C TYR A 196 -24.37 6.02 0.79
N VAL A 197 -23.35 6.84 0.52
CA VAL A 197 -21.98 6.54 0.93
C VAL A 197 -21.62 7.47 2.09
N PHE A 198 -21.32 6.90 3.25
CA PHE A 198 -20.98 7.67 4.45
C PHE A 198 -19.49 7.59 4.75
N HIS A 199 -18.95 8.65 5.34
CA HIS A 199 -17.56 8.69 5.81
C HIS A 199 -17.46 8.40 7.29
N LYS A 200 -16.62 7.42 7.63
CA LYS A 200 -16.16 7.03 8.97
C LYS A 200 -17.18 7.27 10.10
N THR A 201 -17.92 6.21 10.45
CA THR A 201 -18.90 6.23 11.54
C THR A 201 -18.55 5.14 12.55
N ASN A 202 -18.74 5.44 13.84
CA ASN A 202 -18.45 4.50 14.93
C ASN A 202 -19.39 3.28 14.84
N LYS A 203 -18.89 2.09 15.20
CA LYS A 203 -19.61 0.83 15.04
C LYS A 203 -20.88 0.74 15.89
N SER A 204 -20.90 1.41 17.05
CA SER A 204 -22.09 1.56 17.91
C SER A 204 -23.18 2.37 17.22
N ASP A 205 -22.79 3.54 16.69
CA ASP A 205 -23.73 4.51 16.11
C ASP A 205 -24.40 3.93 14.86
N ILE A 206 -23.66 3.13 14.08
CA ILE A 206 -24.17 2.42 12.92
C ILE A 206 -25.33 1.47 13.27
N HIS A 207 -25.18 0.69 14.34
CA HIS A 207 -26.21 -0.28 14.74
C HIS A 207 -27.46 0.44 15.24
N ASP A 208 -27.28 1.48 16.06
CA ASP A 208 -28.38 2.28 16.60
C ASP A 208 -29.16 3.00 15.49
N ILE A 209 -28.45 3.60 14.51
CA ILE A 209 -29.08 4.26 13.36
C ILE A 209 -29.82 3.25 12.48
N THR A 210 -29.22 2.08 12.21
CA THR A 210 -29.86 1.05 11.38
C THR A 210 -31.13 0.51 12.05
N SER A 211 -31.10 0.29 13.37
CA SER A 211 -32.29 -0.15 14.12
C SER A 211 -33.41 0.89 14.11
N LYS A 212 -33.09 2.17 14.31
CA LYS A 212 -34.07 3.27 14.22
C LYS A 212 -34.73 3.38 12.84
N LEU A 213 -33.94 3.22 11.77
CA LEU A 213 -34.45 3.28 10.40
C LEU A 213 -35.37 2.09 10.09
N ILE A 214 -35.03 0.90 10.57
CA ILE A 214 -35.88 -0.31 10.43
C ILE A 214 -37.19 -0.14 11.21
N ASP A 215 -37.14 0.39 12.43
CA ASP A 215 -38.35 0.60 13.26
C ASP A 215 -39.28 1.69 12.70
N GLN A 216 -38.72 2.73 12.07
CA GLN A 216 -39.48 3.85 11.53
C GLN A 216 -40.03 3.58 10.12
N TYR A 217 -39.39 2.68 9.35
CA TYR A 217 -39.75 2.36 7.97
C TYR A 217 -39.73 0.84 7.72
N PRO A 218 -40.71 0.08 8.24
CA PRO A 218 -40.75 -1.38 8.13
C PRO A 218 -40.92 -1.89 6.69
N ASP A 219 -41.43 -1.05 5.79
CA ASP A 219 -41.60 -1.36 4.36
C ASP A 219 -40.30 -1.23 3.55
N PHE A 220 -39.21 -0.73 4.15
CA PHE A 220 -37.93 -0.49 3.48
C PHE A 220 -36.85 -1.46 3.99
N GLN A 221 -36.09 -2.05 3.06
CA GLN A 221 -34.93 -2.88 3.37
C GLN A 221 -33.66 -2.03 3.41
N PHE A 222 -32.99 -2.02 4.56
CA PHE A 222 -31.74 -1.30 4.78
C PHE A 222 -30.56 -2.29 4.78
N ASN A 223 -29.73 -2.24 3.74
CA ASN A 223 -28.54 -3.07 3.62
C ASN A 223 -27.28 -2.22 3.83
N LEU A 224 -26.55 -2.50 4.90
CA LEU A 224 -25.34 -1.77 5.27
C LEU A 224 -24.08 -2.57 4.90
N MET A 225 -23.23 -1.97 4.07
CA MET A 225 -21.93 -2.49 3.69
C MET A 225 -20.83 -1.60 4.27
N VAL A 226 -20.13 -2.06 5.31
CA VAL A 226 -19.07 -1.29 5.97
C VAL A 226 -17.70 -1.73 5.47
N ASN A 227 -16.81 -0.78 5.14
CA ASN A 227 -15.44 -1.11 4.79
C ASN A 227 -14.63 -1.43 6.06
N LYS A 228 -13.94 -2.58 6.07
CA LYS A 228 -13.10 -3.05 7.20
C LYS A 228 -12.04 -2.01 7.63
N SER A 229 -11.56 -1.17 6.69
CA SER A 229 -10.59 -0.09 6.96
C SER A 229 -11.19 1.12 7.70
N ALA A 230 -12.52 1.27 7.68
CA ALA A 230 -13.21 2.40 8.30
C ALA A 230 -13.89 2.08 9.64
N ALA A 231 -13.94 0.81 10.04
CA ALA A 231 -14.59 0.32 11.25
C ALA A 231 -13.69 0.36 12.52
N LEU A 232 -12.80 1.35 12.60
CA LEU A 232 -11.94 1.63 13.76
C LEU A 232 -12.39 2.91 14.48
#